data_AF-A0A7E4W2G0-F1
#
_entry.id   AF-A0A7E4W2G0-F1
#
_cell.length_a   1.000
_cell.length_b   1.000
_cell.length_c   1.000
_cell.angle_alpha   90.00
_cell.angle_beta   90.00
_cell.angle_gamma   90.00
#
_symmetry.space_group_name_H-M   'P 1'
#
loop_
_entity.id
_entity.type
_entity.pdbx_description
1 polymer ?
#
loop_
_entity_poly.entity_id
_entity_poly.type
_entity_poly.pdbx_seq_one_letter_code
_entity_poly.pdbx_strand_id
1 'polypeptide(L)'
;MESKTILLTLLYLGSVYSDVSIDCDARVVCTEADRIMWISRQKDFNLLSSLSDKTSFYAAGLRKGHNFCTDDSIAFIADNESGTWPMACVWTGNSGNVSCVPAPMPTHSVFEISESEVISKKLAQVRTAAGCHDDDIKEAYETPELYVCRERCFDLGISPLNWLVFDAGLLLSLFALGIPE
;
A
#
# COMPACT_ATOMS: atom_id res chain seq x y z
N MET A 1 31.00 -25.67 25.38
CA MET A 1 29.57 -26.06 25.37
C MET A 1 28.63 -24.86 25.51
N GLU A 2 29.15 -23.63 25.60
CA GLU A 2 28.37 -22.40 25.89
C GLU A 2 27.93 -21.62 24.64
N SER A 3 28.62 -21.79 23.50
CA SER A 3 28.32 -21.04 22.27
C SER A 3 26.97 -21.40 21.62
N LYS A 4 26.50 -22.65 21.79
CA LYS A 4 25.20 -23.10 21.24
C LYS A 4 24.00 -22.51 22.00
N THR A 5 24.14 -22.24 23.29
CA THR A 5 23.06 -21.70 24.14
C THR A 5 22.79 -20.23 23.81
N ILE A 6 23.83 -19.45 23.48
CA ILE A 6 23.69 -18.04 23.09
C ILE A 6 22.97 -17.92 21.73
N LEU A 7 23.31 -18.76 20.76
CA LEU A 7 22.67 -18.77 19.44
C LEU A 7 21.17 -19.13 19.54
N LEU A 8 20.81 -20.08 20.39
CA LEU A 8 19.41 -20.44 20.65
C LEU A 8 18.64 -19.33 21.36
N THR A 9 19.28 -18.57 22.25
CA THR A 9 18.64 -17.45 22.97
C THR A 9 18.40 -16.25 22.03
N LEU A 10 19.32 -15.99 21.11
CA LEU A 10 19.15 -14.97 20.05
C LEU A 10 18.06 -15.37 19.05
N LEU A 11 17.95 -16.65 18.69
CA LEU A 11 16.85 -17.16 17.86
C LEU A 11 15.49 -17.11 18.57
N TYR A 12 15.46 -17.31 19.89
CA TYR A 12 14.23 -17.24 20.70
C TYR A 12 13.77 -15.80 20.98
N LEU A 13 14.70 -14.85 21.09
CA LEU A 13 14.36 -13.42 21.20
C LEU A 13 13.95 -12.81 19.85
N GLY A 14 14.44 -13.37 18.73
CA GLY A 14 14.02 -12.98 17.38
C GLY A 14 12.61 -13.43 16.99
N SER A 15 11.99 -14.36 17.72
CA SER A 15 10.65 -14.89 17.41
C SER A 15 9.51 -14.26 18.19
N VAL A 16 9.78 -13.32 19.10
CA VAL A 16 8.76 -12.75 20.02
C VAL A 16 8.33 -11.33 19.64
N TYR A 17 8.88 -10.72 18.59
CA TYR A 17 8.44 -9.39 18.13
C TYR A 17 8.21 -9.37 16.62
N SER A 18 7.08 -9.94 16.22
CA SER A 18 6.42 -9.58 14.97
C SER A 18 5.04 -9.01 15.27
N ASP A 19 4.94 -8.13 16.28
CA ASP A 19 3.92 -7.09 16.19
C ASP A 19 4.40 -6.17 15.07
N VAL A 20 3.83 -6.35 13.88
CA VAL A 20 3.95 -5.37 12.80
C VAL A 20 3.26 -4.11 13.31
N SER A 21 3.98 -3.29 14.08
CA SER A 21 3.54 -1.95 14.41
C SER A 21 3.55 -1.16 13.11
N ILE A 22 2.40 -1.10 12.45
CA ILE A 22 2.14 -0.18 11.36
C ILE A 22 2.19 1.23 11.97
N ASP A 23 3.37 1.85 11.87
CA ASP A 23 3.63 3.20 12.39
C ASP A 23 3.72 4.16 11.19
N CYS A 24 2.85 5.17 11.15
CA CYS A 24 2.80 6.13 10.04
C CYS A 24 3.95 7.16 10.21
N ASP A 25 5.16 6.88 9.69
CA ASP A 25 6.37 7.71 9.88
C ASP A 25 6.64 8.78 8.79
N ALA A 26 7.36 9.83 9.16
CA ALA A 26 7.56 11.20 8.64
C ALA A 26 7.89 11.50 7.16
N ARG A 27 7.99 10.53 6.25
CA ARG A 27 8.77 10.77 5.02
C ARG A 27 7.97 11.32 3.82
N VAL A 28 6.69 10.97 3.70
CA VAL A 28 5.82 11.46 2.61
C VAL A 28 4.50 11.93 3.19
N VAL A 29 4.15 13.17 2.90
CA VAL A 29 2.91 13.82 3.35
C VAL A 29 2.05 14.06 2.11
N CYS A 30 0.83 13.52 2.12
CA CYS A 30 -0.12 13.78 1.04
C CYS A 30 -0.55 15.24 1.05
N THR A 31 -0.60 15.83 -0.14
CA THR A 31 -0.84 17.25 -0.35
C THR A 31 -2.12 17.49 -1.14
N GLU A 32 -2.54 18.74 -1.21
CA GLU A 32 -3.65 19.13 -2.08
C GLU A 32 -3.31 18.98 -3.57
N ALA A 33 -2.03 18.96 -3.94
CA ALA A 33 -1.63 18.64 -5.31
C ALA A 33 -2.02 17.20 -5.69
N ASP A 34 -1.91 16.26 -4.74
CA ASP A 34 -2.34 14.87 -4.93
C ASP A 34 -3.86 14.78 -5.09
N ARG A 35 -4.64 15.60 -4.35
CA ARG A 35 -6.09 15.71 -4.56
C ARG A 35 -6.42 16.17 -5.98
N ILE A 36 -5.72 17.20 -6.48
CA ILE A 36 -5.94 17.71 -7.84
C ILE A 36 -5.66 16.61 -8.88
N MET A 37 -4.59 15.84 -8.69
CA MET A 37 -4.29 14.68 -9.54
C MET A 37 -5.39 13.61 -9.45
N TRP A 38 -5.88 13.31 -8.25
CA TRP A 38 -6.98 12.37 -8.04
C TRP A 38 -8.26 12.80 -8.76
N ILE A 39 -8.68 14.06 -8.59
CA ILE A 39 -9.87 14.60 -9.26
C ILE A 39 -9.71 14.53 -10.79
N SER A 40 -8.51 14.76 -11.31
CA SER A 40 -8.24 14.57 -12.74
C SER A 40 -8.41 13.11 -13.16
N ARG A 41 -7.82 12.16 -12.40
CA ARG A 41 -7.96 10.73 -12.67
C ARG A 41 -9.42 10.26 -12.57
N GLN A 42 -10.18 10.78 -11.62
CA GLN A 42 -11.60 10.46 -11.47
C GLN A 42 -12.42 10.94 -12.67
N LYS A 43 -12.12 12.14 -13.21
CA LYS A 43 -12.75 12.60 -14.46
C LYS A 43 -12.41 11.69 -15.65
N ASP A 44 -11.15 11.27 -15.75
CA ASP A 44 -10.73 10.31 -16.79
C ASP A 44 -11.47 8.98 -16.65
N PHE A 45 -11.60 8.46 -15.41
CA PHE A 45 -12.33 7.22 -15.12
C PHE A 45 -13.81 7.34 -15.47
N ASN A 46 -14.47 8.44 -15.08
CA ASN A 46 -15.88 8.68 -15.37
C ASN A 46 -16.15 8.80 -16.87
N LEU A 47 -15.24 9.43 -17.61
CA LEU A 47 -15.31 9.46 -19.06
C LEU A 47 -15.18 8.04 -19.63
N LEU A 48 -14.13 7.30 -19.23
CA LEU A 48 -13.88 5.93 -19.69
C LEU A 48 -15.05 5.00 -19.40
N SER A 49 -15.59 5.02 -18.19
CA SER A 49 -16.68 4.14 -17.76
C SER A 49 -18.00 4.43 -18.48
N SER A 50 -18.18 5.66 -18.99
CA SER A 50 -19.36 6.06 -19.78
C SER A 50 -19.32 5.61 -21.25
N LEU A 51 -18.17 5.17 -21.76
CA LEU A 51 -18.02 4.78 -23.16
C LEU A 51 -18.59 3.39 -23.42
N SER A 52 -19.43 3.27 -24.45
CA SER A 52 -19.97 1.98 -24.91
C SER A 52 -18.93 1.09 -25.56
N ASP A 53 -17.94 1.69 -26.23
CA ASP A 53 -16.81 1.00 -26.83
C ASP A 53 -15.50 1.54 -26.25
N LYS A 54 -14.91 0.74 -25.37
CA LYS A 54 -13.67 1.07 -24.67
C LYS A 54 -12.43 0.89 -25.57
N THR A 55 -12.55 0.14 -26.68
CA THR A 55 -11.42 -0.08 -27.61
C THR A 55 -10.94 1.22 -28.25
N SER A 56 -11.86 2.16 -28.49
CA SER A 56 -11.56 3.51 -28.98
C SER A 56 -10.75 4.34 -27.97
N PHE A 57 -10.93 4.13 -26.66
CA PHE A 57 -10.19 4.86 -25.62
C PHE A 57 -8.75 4.36 -25.49
N TYR A 58 -8.54 3.04 -25.56
CA TYR A 58 -7.20 2.45 -25.62
C TYR A 58 -6.48 2.80 -26.93
N ALA A 59 -7.20 2.85 -28.07
CA ALA A 59 -6.67 3.24 -29.37
C ALA A 59 -6.32 4.74 -29.48
N ALA A 60 -7.01 5.61 -28.73
CA ALA A 60 -6.72 7.05 -28.66
C ALA A 60 -5.42 7.40 -27.90
N GLY A 61 -4.57 6.41 -27.58
CA GLY A 61 -3.26 6.63 -26.94
C GLY A 61 -3.33 6.93 -25.45
N LEU A 62 -4.49 6.75 -24.80
CA LEU A 62 -4.62 6.91 -23.36
C LEU A 62 -4.12 5.66 -22.64
N ARG A 63 -2.79 5.59 -22.46
CA ARG A 63 -2.09 4.69 -21.49
C ARG A 63 -2.72 4.70 -20.08
N LYS A 64 -3.62 5.63 -19.79
CA LYS A 64 -4.37 5.77 -18.53
C LYS A 64 -5.26 4.57 -18.20
N GLY A 65 -5.79 3.86 -19.20
CA GLY A 65 -6.63 2.67 -18.97
C GLY A 65 -5.87 1.56 -18.22
N HIS A 66 -4.59 1.37 -18.55
CA HIS A 66 -3.73 0.37 -17.88
C HIS A 66 -3.51 0.69 -16.41
N ASN A 67 -3.38 1.98 -16.05
CA ASN A 67 -3.24 2.39 -14.65
C ASN A 67 -4.47 1.99 -13.83
N PHE A 68 -5.67 2.01 -14.40
CA PHE A 68 -6.87 1.56 -13.69
C PHE A 68 -6.96 0.03 -13.54
N CYS A 69 -6.11 -0.73 -14.23
CA CYS A 69 -6.09 -2.19 -14.16
C CYS A 69 -5.04 -2.71 -13.17
N THR A 70 -4.01 -1.92 -12.85
CA THR A 70 -2.87 -2.37 -12.03
C THR A 70 -2.66 -1.58 -10.74
N ASP A 71 -3.28 -0.41 -10.59
CA ASP A 71 -3.12 0.45 -9.41
C ASP A 71 -4.18 0.10 -8.35
N ASP A 72 -3.80 -0.61 -7.29
CA ASP A 72 -4.75 -0.98 -6.22
C ASP A 72 -5.24 0.22 -5.38
N SER A 73 -4.56 1.37 -5.47
CA SER A 73 -4.95 2.56 -4.70
C SER A 73 -6.21 3.25 -5.24
N ILE A 74 -6.68 2.84 -6.42
CA ILE A 74 -7.86 3.42 -7.08
C ILE A 74 -9.18 2.88 -6.56
N ALA A 75 -9.20 2.02 -5.53
CA ALA A 75 -10.43 1.39 -5.03
C ALA A 75 -11.57 2.40 -4.80
N PHE A 76 -11.24 3.64 -4.43
CA PHE A 76 -12.19 4.70 -4.15
C PHE A 76 -12.54 5.61 -5.34
N ILE A 77 -11.97 5.37 -6.52
CA ILE A 77 -12.08 6.32 -7.64
C ILE A 77 -13.50 6.43 -8.20
N ALA A 78 -14.27 5.35 -8.10
CA ALA A 78 -15.67 5.30 -8.49
C ALA A 78 -16.62 6.00 -7.49
N ASP A 79 -16.16 6.31 -6.27
CA ASP A 79 -16.97 7.03 -5.30
C ASP A 79 -17.02 8.53 -5.66
N ASN A 80 -18.19 9.03 -6.02
CA ASN A 80 -18.39 10.42 -6.46
C ASN A 80 -17.93 11.45 -5.42
N GLU A 81 -17.99 11.12 -4.14
CA GLU A 81 -17.60 12.00 -3.04
C GLU A 81 -16.12 11.89 -2.68
N SER A 82 -15.37 10.95 -3.27
CA SER A 82 -13.96 10.72 -2.92
C SER A 82 -13.12 11.98 -3.08
N GLY A 83 -13.38 12.82 -4.08
CA GLY A 83 -12.68 14.10 -4.26
C GLY A 83 -12.78 15.07 -3.06
N THR A 84 -13.75 14.88 -2.15
CA THR A 84 -13.96 15.71 -0.95
C THR A 84 -13.39 15.10 0.34
N TRP A 85 -13.01 13.83 0.31
CA TRP A 85 -12.51 13.13 1.49
C TRP A 85 -11.14 13.67 1.94
N PRO A 86 -10.75 13.47 3.21
CA PRO A 86 -9.39 13.80 3.63
C PRO A 86 -8.37 13.03 2.78
N MET A 87 -7.24 13.70 2.49
CA MET A 87 -6.12 13.01 1.85
C MET A 87 -5.51 12.00 2.83
N ALA A 88 -5.18 10.83 2.30
CA ALA A 88 -4.59 9.74 3.04
C ALA A 88 -3.56 9.00 2.19
N CYS A 89 -2.65 8.33 2.89
CA CYS A 89 -1.74 7.34 2.36
C CYS A 89 -2.44 5.98 2.32
N VAL A 90 -2.44 5.31 1.17
CA VAL A 90 -3.00 3.96 1.04
C VAL A 90 -1.97 2.97 0.51
N TRP A 91 -1.95 1.76 1.07
CA TRP A 91 -1.06 0.68 0.62
C TRP A 91 -1.72 -0.70 0.82
N THR A 92 -1.40 -1.68 -0.02
CA THR A 92 -2.03 -3.02 0.00
C THR A 92 -1.19 -4.11 0.69
N GLY A 93 -0.25 -3.77 1.56
CA GLY A 93 0.70 -4.71 2.20
C GLY A 93 1.72 -5.41 1.27
N ASN A 94 1.34 -5.69 0.02
CA ASN A 94 2.14 -6.40 -0.99
C ASN A 94 2.89 -5.46 -1.93
N SER A 95 2.42 -4.22 -2.08
CA SER A 95 3.10 -3.18 -2.84
C SER A 95 4.00 -2.38 -1.90
N GLY A 96 5.29 -2.24 -2.25
CA GLY A 96 6.16 -1.26 -1.57
C GLY A 96 5.61 0.16 -1.75
N ASN A 97 5.03 0.43 -2.92
CA ASN A 97 4.54 1.76 -3.26
C ASN A 97 3.31 2.15 -2.45
N VAL A 98 3.41 3.28 -1.75
CA VAL A 98 2.26 3.96 -1.15
C VAL A 98 1.72 5.01 -2.11
N SER A 99 0.40 5.11 -2.17
CA SER A 99 -0.28 6.12 -2.97
C SER A 99 -0.98 7.14 -2.09
N CYS A 100 -0.88 8.42 -2.47
CA CYS A 100 -1.66 9.49 -1.86
C CYS A 100 -3.00 9.64 -2.57
N VAL A 101 -4.09 9.28 -1.89
CA VAL A 101 -5.45 9.34 -2.43
C VAL A 101 -6.43 9.84 -1.36
N PRO A 102 -7.56 10.42 -1.74
CA PRO A 102 -8.66 10.62 -0.80
C PRO A 102 -9.23 9.27 -0.35
N ALA A 103 -9.38 9.08 0.96
CA ALA A 103 -9.94 7.86 1.54
C ALA A 103 -10.94 8.22 2.63
N PRO A 104 -12.01 7.42 2.81
CA PRO A 104 -12.95 7.65 3.89
C PRO A 104 -12.21 7.32 5.19
N MET A 105 -12.07 8.30 6.07
CA MET A 105 -11.38 8.10 7.34
C MET A 105 -12.16 8.76 8.48
N PRO A 106 -12.46 8.04 9.59
CA PRO A 106 -13.10 8.60 10.78
C PRO A 106 -12.34 9.78 11.33
N THR A 107 -13.02 10.86 11.69
CA THR A 107 -12.43 12.15 12.11
C THR A 107 -11.34 12.05 13.18
N HIS A 108 -11.33 10.99 13.99
CA HIS A 108 -10.40 10.81 15.12
C HIS A 108 -9.41 9.63 14.98
N SER A 109 -9.45 8.86 13.88
CA SER A 109 -8.46 7.80 13.65
C SER A 109 -7.27 8.33 12.85
N VAL A 110 -6.08 7.89 13.25
CA VAL A 110 -4.82 8.14 12.52
C VAL A 110 -4.62 7.07 11.43
N PHE A 111 -5.25 5.91 11.63
CA PHE A 111 -5.11 4.72 10.82
C PHE A 111 -6.42 3.94 10.74
N GLU A 112 -6.66 3.30 9.60
CA GLU A 112 -7.79 2.41 9.36
C GLU A 112 -7.37 1.26 8.45
N ILE A 113 -7.87 0.06 8.75
CA ILE A 113 -7.76 -1.10 7.87
C ILE A 113 -9.11 -1.25 7.19
N SER A 114 -9.12 -1.10 5.87
CA SER A 114 -10.29 -1.45 5.08
C SER A 114 -10.29 -2.95 4.82
N GLU A 115 -11.38 -3.61 5.19
CA GLU A 115 -11.56 -5.05 5.02
C GLU A 115 -11.31 -5.46 3.56
N SER A 116 -10.53 -6.54 3.37
CA SER A 116 -10.18 -7.06 2.04
C SER A 116 -11.42 -7.35 1.17
N GLU A 117 -12.54 -7.82 1.75
CA GLU A 117 -13.78 -8.07 0.99
C GLU A 117 -14.38 -6.78 0.40
N VAL A 118 -14.33 -5.67 1.12
CA VAL A 118 -14.87 -4.38 0.65
C VAL A 118 -13.98 -3.80 -0.44
N ILE A 119 -12.67 -3.83 -0.22
CA ILE A 119 -11.69 -3.28 -1.17
C ILE A 119 -11.64 -4.09 -2.45
N SER A 120 -11.60 -5.42 -2.36
CA SER A 120 -11.60 -6.29 -3.54
C SER A 120 -12.82 -6.07 -4.43
N LYS A 121 -14.02 -5.96 -3.85
CA LYS A 121 -15.24 -5.63 -4.60
C LYS A 121 -15.15 -4.28 -5.29
N LYS A 122 -14.65 -3.25 -4.59
CA LYS A 122 -14.45 -1.92 -5.16
C LYS A 122 -13.45 -1.94 -6.32
N LEU A 123 -12.32 -2.62 -6.17
CA LEU A 123 -11.32 -2.77 -7.22
C LEU A 123 -11.86 -3.53 -8.43
N ALA A 124 -12.56 -4.65 -8.21
CA ALA A 124 -13.17 -5.43 -9.29
C ALA A 124 -14.19 -4.59 -10.07
N GLN A 125 -14.99 -3.75 -9.39
CA GLN A 125 -15.91 -2.82 -10.03
C GLN A 125 -15.17 -1.80 -10.90
N VAL A 126 -14.11 -1.19 -10.38
CA VAL A 126 -13.29 -0.22 -11.13
C VAL A 126 -12.65 -0.87 -12.35
N ARG A 127 -12.03 -2.04 -12.21
CA ARG A 127 -11.37 -2.76 -13.32
C ARG A 127 -12.37 -3.21 -14.39
N THR A 128 -13.54 -3.69 -13.98
CA THR A 128 -14.63 -4.02 -14.91
C THR A 128 -15.12 -2.77 -15.66
N ALA A 129 -15.34 -1.67 -14.95
CA ALA A 129 -15.76 -0.40 -15.54
C ALA A 129 -14.70 0.21 -16.46
N ALA A 130 -13.41 0.02 -16.16
CA ALA A 130 -12.30 0.43 -17.02
C ALA A 130 -12.16 -0.45 -18.27
N GLY A 131 -12.68 -1.69 -18.25
CA GLY A 131 -12.55 -2.63 -19.36
C GLY A 131 -11.23 -3.41 -19.34
N CYS A 132 -10.72 -3.69 -18.15
CA CYS A 132 -9.52 -4.50 -17.95
C CYS A 132 -9.71 -5.96 -18.38
N HIS A 133 -8.61 -6.71 -18.48
CA HIS A 133 -8.66 -8.13 -18.81
C HIS A 133 -9.26 -8.93 -17.65
N ASP A 134 -9.84 -10.10 -17.93
CA ASP A 134 -10.45 -10.95 -16.91
C ASP A 134 -9.45 -11.35 -15.81
N ASP A 135 -8.17 -11.45 -16.15
CA ASP A 135 -7.11 -11.79 -15.20
C ASP A 135 -6.86 -10.64 -14.20
N ASP A 136 -6.84 -9.39 -14.67
CA ASP A 136 -6.73 -8.21 -13.80
C ASP A 136 -7.95 -8.11 -12.86
N ILE A 137 -9.15 -8.49 -13.35
CA ILE A 137 -10.38 -8.50 -12.55
C ILE A 137 -10.32 -9.60 -11.48
N LYS A 138 -9.79 -10.78 -11.80
CA LYS A 138 -9.59 -11.86 -10.83
C LYS A 138 -8.58 -11.48 -9.76
N GLU A 139 -7.46 -10.87 -10.16
CA GLU A 139 -6.42 -10.40 -9.24
C GLU A 139 -6.98 -9.40 -8.22
N ALA A 140 -7.97 -8.57 -8.59
CA ALA A 140 -8.62 -7.66 -7.65
C ALA A 140 -9.33 -8.38 -6.49
N TYR A 141 -9.77 -9.63 -6.68
CA TYR A 141 -10.35 -10.44 -5.61
C TYR A 141 -9.32 -11.10 -4.71
N GLU A 142 -8.06 -11.15 -5.14
CA GLU A 142 -6.93 -11.65 -4.38
C GLU A 142 -6.20 -10.52 -3.64
N THR A 143 -6.63 -9.25 -3.85
CA THR A 143 -6.01 -8.10 -3.20
C THR A 143 -6.18 -8.20 -1.68
N PRO A 144 -5.08 -8.16 -0.92
CA PRO A 144 -5.12 -8.13 0.54
C PRO A 144 -5.75 -6.82 1.07
N GLU A 145 -5.80 -6.68 2.38
CA GLU A 145 -6.35 -5.50 3.05
C GLU A 145 -5.68 -4.19 2.58
N LEU A 146 -6.48 -3.12 2.50
CA LEU A 146 -5.98 -1.78 2.23
C LEU A 146 -5.77 -1.04 3.53
N TYR A 147 -4.54 -0.61 3.75
CA TYR A 147 -4.12 0.17 4.90
C TYR A 147 -4.24 1.64 4.58
N VAL A 148 -4.91 2.41 5.43
CA VAL A 148 -5.16 3.85 5.23
C VAL A 148 -4.54 4.62 6.39
N CYS A 149 -3.55 5.47 6.13
CA CYS A 149 -2.87 6.35 7.11
C CYS A 149 -3.18 7.82 6.81
N ARG A 150 -3.58 8.61 7.80
CA ARG A 150 -3.88 10.05 7.60
C ARG A 150 -2.64 10.89 7.37
N GLU A 151 -1.61 10.63 8.17
CA GLU A 151 -0.54 11.61 8.34
C GLU A 151 0.61 11.34 7.38
N ARG A 152 1.11 10.11 7.31
CA ARG A 152 2.32 9.78 6.54
C ARG A 152 2.36 8.35 5.97
N CYS A 153 3.07 8.20 4.84
CA CYS A 153 3.17 6.96 4.04
C CYS A 153 4.51 6.22 4.27
N PHE A 154 4.54 4.89 4.13
CA PHE A 154 5.75 4.05 4.27
C PHE A 154 6.03 3.09 3.09
N ASP A 155 7.25 3.06 2.56
CA ASP A 155 7.61 2.26 1.36
C ASP A 155 8.51 1.03 1.65
N LEU A 156 8.77 0.59 2.90
CA LEU A 156 9.82 -0.43 3.12
C LEU A 156 9.58 -1.38 4.29
N GLY A 157 8.82 -2.47 4.15
CA GLY A 157 8.41 -3.50 5.15
C GLY A 157 9.28 -3.92 6.37
N ILE A 158 10.00 -3.04 7.06
CA ILE A 158 10.85 -3.26 8.24
C ILE A 158 10.88 -1.95 9.06
N SER A 159 10.37 -1.98 10.30
CA SER A 159 10.43 -0.84 11.23
C SER A 159 11.88 -0.35 11.45
N PRO A 160 12.14 0.96 11.67
CA PRO A 160 13.48 1.47 12.01
C PRO A 160 14.11 0.75 13.21
N LEU A 161 13.27 0.27 14.14
CA LEU A 161 13.68 -0.52 15.28
C LEU A 161 14.24 -1.89 14.86
N ASN A 162 13.65 -2.51 13.84
CA ASN A 162 14.14 -3.76 13.28
C ASN A 162 15.47 -3.54 12.56
N TRP A 163 15.66 -2.41 11.86
CA TRP A 163 16.96 -2.06 11.27
C TRP A 163 18.05 -1.91 12.33
N LEU A 164 17.75 -1.23 13.44
CA LEU A 164 18.67 -1.13 14.58
C LEU A 164 18.99 -2.50 15.20
N VAL A 165 18.02 -3.41 15.27
CA VAL A 165 18.24 -4.78 15.75
C VAL A 165 19.10 -5.60 14.79
N PHE A 166 18.90 -5.47 13.47
CA PHE A 166 19.74 -6.11 12.46
C PHE A 166 21.19 -5.58 12.50
N ASP A 167 21.36 -4.26 12.54
CA ASP A 167 22.69 -3.63 12.62
C ASP A 167 23.40 -3.99 13.93
N ALA A 168 22.69 -3.95 15.06
CA ALA A 168 23.25 -4.36 16.35
C ALA A 168 23.61 -5.86 16.37
N GLY A 169 22.78 -6.71 15.78
CA GLY A 169 23.04 -8.14 15.64
C GLY A 169 24.26 -8.43 14.76
N LEU A 170 24.41 -7.71 13.65
CA LEU A 170 25.55 -7.83 12.75
C LEU A 170 26.86 -7.38 13.45
N LEU A 171 26.83 -6.24 14.14
CA LEU A 171 27.96 -5.75 14.93
C LEU A 171 28.38 -6.76 16.00
N LEU A 172 27.43 -7.27 16.79
CA LEU A 172 27.71 -8.28 17.82
C LEU A 172 28.28 -9.58 17.24
N SER A 173 27.82 -10.00 16.05
CA SER A 173 28.35 -11.19 15.37
C SER A 173 29.81 -10.99 14.90
N LEU A 174 30.16 -9.79 14.45
CA LEU A 174 31.53 -9.44 14.05
C LEU A 174 32.47 -9.38 15.26
N PHE A 175 32.02 -8.85 16.40
CA PHE A 175 32.78 -8.88 17.65
C PHE A 175 32.96 -10.31 18.19
N ALA A 176 31.94 -11.16 18.07
CA ALA A 176 32.02 -12.55 18.53
C ALA A 176 32.91 -13.46 17.66
N LEU A 177 33.06 -13.13 16.35
CA LEU A 177 33.92 -13.87 15.42
C LEU A 177 35.34 -13.26 15.29
N GLY A 178 35.56 -12.06 15.85
CA GLY A 178 36.76 -11.25 15.69
C GLY A 178 37.77 -11.30 16.83
N ILE A 179 37.85 -12.38 17.63
CA ILE A 179 38.98 -12.59 18.55
C ILE A 179 39.78 -13.82 18.11
N PRO A 180 40.81 -13.66 17.28
CA PRO A 180 41.98 -14.52 17.32
C PRO A 180 42.95 -13.94 18.37
N GLU A 181 43.20 -14.69 19.46
CA GLU A 181 44.52 -14.68 20.09
C GLU A 181 45.48 -15.53 19.26
#